data_AF-A0A498KZ53-F1
#
_entry.id   AF-A0A498KZ53-F1
#
_cell.length_a   1.000
_cell.length_b   1.000
_cell.length_c   1.000
_cell.angle_alpha   90.00
_cell.angle_beta   90.00
_cell.angle_gamma   90.00
#
_symmetry.space_group_name_H-M   'P 1'
#
loop_
_entity.id
_entity.type
_entity.pdbx_description
1 polymer ?
#
loop_
_entity_poly.entity_id
_entity_poly.type
_entity_poly.pdbx_seq_one_letter_code
_entity_poly.pdbx_strand_id
1 'polypeptide(L)'
;MQRRREFLGLLVGGYLFGDRWGTLSGGDGASAHPPGAPIPQGSSSTGPPDWEQVETLTAGEPSADRDPYYTGQHRLFLWNDRSRCSFGLRILGRELGRVLDWRGELAAGEYVTVEFEQADQYLVILHVDTVDGDWYWLGIPVDRFDCNSSGTTVAVQPGGRVEWNVSSTLVFCPRPSQYRSPKPGDFDRR
;
A
#
# COMPACT_ATOMS: atom_id res chain seq x y z
N MET A 1 -20.27 -30.88 9.16
CA MET A 1 -21.15 -29.93 9.88
C MET A 1 -20.37 -28.64 10.08
N GLN A 2 -20.89 -27.56 9.51
CA GLN A 2 -20.25 -26.28 9.27
C GLN A 2 -20.63 -25.32 10.41
N ARG A 3 -19.66 -24.66 11.06
CA ARG A 3 -19.94 -23.52 11.94
C ARG A 3 -19.22 -22.29 11.39
N ARG A 4 -20.01 -21.48 10.68
CA ARG A 4 -19.71 -20.07 10.44
C ARG A 4 -19.67 -19.34 11.79
N ARG A 5 -18.66 -18.49 11.99
CA ARG A 5 -18.74 -17.38 12.93
C ARG A 5 -18.39 -16.12 12.15
N GLU A 6 -19.43 -15.36 11.88
CA GLU A 6 -19.38 -13.98 11.44
C GLU A 6 -18.79 -13.13 12.58
N PHE A 7 -17.87 -12.24 12.26
CA PHE A 7 -17.61 -11.05 13.07
C PHE A 7 -17.47 -9.87 12.13
N LEU A 8 -18.59 -9.17 11.95
CA LEU A 8 -18.60 -7.75 11.65
C LEU A 8 -18.00 -7.02 12.86
N GLY A 9 -16.92 -6.29 12.63
CA GLY A 9 -16.34 -5.36 13.59
C GLY A 9 -15.88 -4.12 12.85
N LEU A 10 -16.68 -3.05 12.97
CA LEU A 10 -16.32 -1.69 12.56
C LEU A 10 -14.94 -1.30 13.10
N LEU A 11 -14.06 -0.82 12.22
CA LEU A 11 -12.97 0.07 12.61
C LEU A 11 -13.12 1.38 11.85
N VAL A 12 -13.76 2.34 12.53
CA VAL A 12 -13.62 3.76 12.27
C VAL A 12 -12.26 4.16 12.83
N GLY A 13 -11.23 4.17 11.98
CA GLY A 13 -9.91 4.68 12.30
C GLY A 13 -9.56 5.79 11.33
N GLY A 14 -9.74 7.04 11.75
CA GLY A 14 -9.22 8.19 11.02
C GLY A 14 -7.69 8.18 11.08
N TYR A 15 -7.04 7.89 9.96
CA TYR A 15 -5.58 7.98 9.84
C TYR A 15 -5.22 9.39 9.37
N LEU A 16 -4.54 10.14 10.24
CA LEU A 16 -3.95 11.43 9.91
C LEU A 16 -2.64 11.22 9.12
N PHE A 17 -2.50 12.00 8.05
CA PHE A 17 -1.39 11.97 7.10
C PHE A 17 -0.13 12.61 7.67
N GLY A 18 1.01 11.94 7.45
CA GLY A 18 2.35 12.51 7.57
C GLY A 18 3.35 11.57 6.90
N ASP A 19 4.34 12.14 6.20
CA ASP A 19 5.45 11.44 5.53
C ASP A 19 6.41 10.77 6.54
N ARG A 20 5.89 9.81 7.29
CA ARG A 20 6.56 9.16 8.40
C ARG A 20 6.62 7.67 8.11
N TRP A 21 7.83 7.12 8.14
CA TRP A 21 8.06 5.67 8.14
C TRP A 21 7.18 5.01 9.20
N GLY A 22 6.29 4.13 8.75
CA GLY A 22 5.44 3.32 9.61
C GLY A 22 6.09 1.96 9.84
N THR A 23 6.10 1.50 11.08
CA THR A 23 6.35 0.09 11.40
C THR A 23 5.02 -0.63 11.49
N LEU A 24 4.85 -1.72 10.76
CA LEU A 24 3.70 -2.60 10.95
C LEU A 24 4.02 -3.48 12.15
N SER A 25 3.48 -3.12 13.31
CA SER A 25 3.67 -3.93 14.50
C SER A 25 2.70 -5.10 14.48
N GLY A 26 3.23 -6.32 14.37
CA GLY A 26 2.61 -7.46 15.05
C GLY A 26 2.73 -7.23 16.55
N GLY A 27 1.63 -7.41 17.30
CA GLY A 27 1.54 -7.55 18.76
C GLY A 27 2.52 -6.79 19.69
N ASP A 28 1.98 -5.81 20.42
CA ASP A 28 2.38 -5.22 21.71
C ASP A 28 3.88 -4.97 22.05
N GLY A 29 4.26 -3.70 22.20
CA GLY A 29 5.39 -3.31 23.07
C GLY A 29 6.14 -2.05 22.64
N ALA A 30 5.98 -0.98 23.41
CA ALA A 30 6.71 0.29 23.23
C ALA A 30 8.23 0.13 23.42
N SER A 31 9.07 0.70 22.53
CA SER A 31 10.19 1.60 22.92
C SER A 31 11.10 2.07 21.76
N ALA A 32 11.48 3.35 21.92
CA ALA A 32 12.60 4.17 21.40
C ALA A 32 13.57 3.64 20.31
N HIS A 33 13.73 4.47 19.27
CA HIS A 33 14.81 4.45 18.27
C HIS A 33 16.19 4.83 18.85
N PRO A 34 17.30 4.27 18.33
CA PRO A 34 18.58 4.96 18.23
C PRO A 34 18.74 5.66 16.86
N PRO A 35 19.43 6.82 16.78
CA PRO A 35 19.61 7.59 15.56
C PRO A 35 20.86 7.12 14.79
N GLY A 36 20.84 7.06 13.45
CA GLY A 36 22.11 6.89 12.74
C GLY A 36 22.19 6.51 11.27
N ALA A 37 21.13 6.57 10.46
CA ALA A 37 21.30 6.47 9.00
C ALA A 37 20.69 7.70 8.32
N PRO A 38 21.47 8.49 7.55
CA PRO A 38 20.92 9.54 6.72
C PRO A 38 20.14 8.90 5.57
N ILE A 39 18.84 9.18 5.49
CA ILE A 39 17.99 8.79 4.36
C ILE A 39 18.14 9.87 3.29
N PRO A 40 18.51 9.54 2.04
CA PRO A 40 18.58 10.50 0.95
C PRO A 40 17.19 11.11 0.70
N GLN A 41 17.08 12.43 0.90
CA GLN A 41 15.93 13.19 0.47
C GLN A 41 16.08 13.50 -1.03
N GLY A 42 15.17 12.95 -1.83
CA GLY A 42 14.90 13.47 -3.17
C GLY A 42 14.88 12.42 -4.28
N SER A 43 13.85 12.56 -5.10
CA SER A 43 13.72 12.09 -6.48
C SER A 43 13.13 10.70 -6.70
N SER A 44 11.93 10.75 -7.31
CA SER A 44 11.37 9.79 -8.26
C SER A 44 11.01 8.38 -7.76
N SER A 45 9.93 7.86 -8.32
CA SER A 45 9.30 6.55 -8.15
C SER A 45 10.17 5.34 -8.55
N THR A 46 11.46 5.40 -8.27
CA THR A 46 12.44 4.38 -8.60
C THR A 46 13.09 4.02 -7.28
N GLY A 47 13.11 2.74 -6.94
CA GLY A 47 13.86 2.27 -5.78
C GLY A 47 15.33 2.71 -5.81
N PRO A 48 16.07 2.56 -4.70
CA PRO A 48 17.52 2.59 -4.65
C PRO A 48 18.18 1.95 -5.89
N PRO A 49 19.30 2.53 -6.35
CA PRO A 49 19.90 2.23 -7.65
C PRO A 49 20.45 0.79 -7.79
N ASP A 50 20.44 0.01 -6.72
CA ASP A 50 20.89 -1.40 -6.66
C ASP A 50 19.74 -2.41 -6.61
N TRP A 51 18.49 -1.95 -6.73
CA TRP A 51 17.33 -2.84 -6.72
C TRP A 51 17.14 -3.55 -8.06
N GLU A 52 16.94 -4.87 -8.02
CA GLU A 52 16.65 -5.68 -9.21
C GLU A 52 15.16 -5.96 -9.31
N GLN A 53 14.51 -5.42 -10.34
CA GLN A 53 13.11 -5.74 -10.58
C GLN A 53 12.99 -7.11 -11.22
N VAL A 54 12.24 -8.00 -10.57
CA VAL A 54 12.02 -9.35 -11.11
C VAL A 54 10.66 -9.50 -11.77
N GLU A 55 9.66 -8.72 -11.35
CA GLU A 55 8.29 -8.84 -11.88
C GLU A 55 7.51 -7.51 -11.80
N THR A 56 6.57 -7.34 -12.73
CA THR A 56 5.49 -6.34 -12.65
C THR A 56 4.16 -7.09 -12.61
N LEU A 57 3.36 -6.79 -11.59
CA LEU A 57 2.02 -7.31 -11.39
C LEU A 57 0.99 -6.19 -11.62
N THR A 58 -0.21 -6.59 -12.00
CA THR A 58 -1.34 -5.67 -12.17
C THR A 58 -2.41 -5.97 -11.14
N ALA A 59 -2.88 -4.96 -10.42
CA ALA A 59 -3.98 -5.05 -9.47
C ALA A 59 -5.22 -4.34 -10.05
N GLY A 60 -6.25 -5.13 -10.32
CA GLY A 60 -7.50 -4.69 -10.92
C GLY A 60 -7.46 -4.75 -12.45
N GLU A 61 -8.51 -4.23 -13.08
CA GLU A 61 -8.64 -4.20 -14.55
C GLU A 61 -8.66 -2.75 -15.04
N PRO A 62 -8.21 -2.43 -16.25
CA PRO A 62 -8.41 -1.08 -16.79
C PRO A 62 -9.91 -0.77 -16.93
N SER A 63 -10.40 0.24 -16.21
CA SER A 63 -11.77 0.75 -16.39
C SER A 63 -11.79 1.94 -17.36
N ALA A 64 -12.76 1.97 -18.26
CA ALA A 64 -13.05 3.14 -19.10
C ALA A 64 -13.77 4.26 -18.32
N ASP A 65 -14.46 3.90 -17.23
CA ASP A 65 -15.24 4.80 -16.39
C ASP A 65 -14.42 5.24 -15.16
N ARG A 66 -13.25 5.86 -15.42
CA ARG A 66 -12.43 6.42 -14.34
C ARG A 66 -13.08 7.71 -13.82
N ASP A 67 -13.17 7.83 -12.50
CA ASP A 67 -13.53 9.11 -11.88
C ASP A 67 -12.49 10.16 -12.30
N PRO A 68 -12.90 11.28 -12.91
CA PRO A 68 -11.98 12.32 -13.38
C PRO A 68 -11.21 13.02 -12.25
N TYR A 69 -11.56 12.76 -10.98
CA TYR A 69 -10.80 13.21 -9.82
C TYR A 69 -9.61 12.28 -9.49
N TYR A 70 -9.73 10.99 -9.79
CA TYR A 70 -8.70 9.98 -9.51
C TYR A 70 -8.01 9.51 -10.79
N THR A 71 -7.21 10.41 -11.37
CA THR A 71 -6.61 10.21 -12.69
C THR A 71 -5.18 9.68 -12.66
N GLY A 72 -4.51 9.73 -11.50
CA GLY A 72 -3.15 9.23 -11.39
C GLY A 72 -3.09 7.74 -11.10
N GLN A 73 -1.90 7.19 -11.35
CA GLN A 73 -1.56 5.83 -10.99
C GLN A 73 -0.85 5.82 -9.64
N HIS A 74 -1.23 4.88 -8.79
CA HIS A 74 -0.45 4.50 -7.63
C HIS A 74 0.31 3.20 -7.94
N ARG A 75 1.53 3.06 -7.42
CA ARG A 75 2.32 1.83 -7.52
C ARG A 75 2.71 1.32 -6.13
N LEU A 76 2.79 0.00 -5.96
CA LEU A 76 3.36 -0.63 -4.78
C LEU A 76 4.66 -1.33 -5.15
N PHE A 77 5.72 -1.09 -4.39
CA PHE A 77 6.99 -1.79 -4.51
C PHE A 77 7.15 -2.73 -3.32
N LEU A 78 7.23 -4.03 -3.53
CA LEU A 78 7.58 -5.01 -2.50
C LEU A 78 9.05 -5.37 -2.67
N TRP A 79 9.90 -4.87 -1.79
CA TRP A 79 11.35 -5.07 -1.82
C TRP A 79 11.82 -6.00 -0.69
N ASN A 80 12.72 -6.91 -1.05
CA ASN A 80 13.32 -7.84 -0.13
C ASN A 80 14.79 -7.46 0.18
N ASP A 81 15.03 -6.88 1.36
CA ASP A 81 16.40 -6.54 1.83
C ASP A 81 17.03 -7.68 2.66
N ARG A 82 16.33 -8.80 2.82
CA ARG A 82 16.83 -9.98 3.53
C ARG A 82 17.28 -11.07 2.58
N SER A 83 17.93 -12.09 3.14
CA SER A 83 18.20 -13.34 2.41
C SER A 83 16.91 -13.88 1.77
N ARG A 84 17.06 -14.63 0.67
CA ARG A 84 15.94 -15.19 -0.10
C ARG A 84 14.82 -15.73 0.79
N CYS A 85 13.58 -15.30 0.53
CA CYS A 85 12.41 -15.78 1.24
C CYS A 85 11.16 -15.79 0.36
N SER A 86 10.18 -16.58 0.80
CA SER A 86 8.87 -16.73 0.15
C SER A 86 7.90 -15.65 0.65
N PHE A 87 7.09 -15.14 -0.27
CA PHE A 87 6.11 -14.09 -0.04
C PHE A 87 4.72 -14.52 -0.53
N GLY A 88 3.70 -14.09 0.19
CA GLY A 88 2.32 -14.10 -0.28
C GLY A 88 1.76 -12.68 -0.25
N LEU A 89 1.33 -12.15 -1.39
CA LEU A 89 0.76 -10.83 -1.51
C LEU A 89 -0.70 -10.93 -1.96
N ARG A 90 -1.62 -10.43 -1.14
CA ARG A 90 -3.04 -10.30 -1.50
C ARG A 90 -3.46 -8.85 -1.43
N ILE A 91 -4.20 -8.39 -2.44
CA ILE A 91 -4.73 -7.03 -2.47
C ILE A 91 -6.25 -7.08 -2.63
N LEU A 92 -6.94 -6.36 -1.77
CA LEU A 92 -8.39 -6.22 -1.75
C LEU A 92 -8.75 -4.75 -1.96
N GLY A 93 -9.50 -4.42 -3.01
CA GLY A 93 -10.20 -3.14 -3.14
C GLY A 93 -11.52 -3.16 -2.37
N ARG A 94 -11.93 -2.02 -1.83
CA ARG A 94 -13.17 -1.86 -1.07
C ARG A 94 -14.40 -2.16 -1.94
N GLU A 95 -14.44 -1.61 -3.14
CA GLU A 95 -15.53 -1.83 -4.09
C GLU A 95 -15.21 -2.96 -5.07
N LEU A 96 -13.91 -3.13 -5.40
CA LEU A 96 -13.46 -4.10 -6.40
C LEU A 96 -13.31 -5.52 -5.86
N GLY A 97 -13.31 -5.70 -4.54
CA GLY A 97 -13.06 -7.00 -3.91
C GLY A 97 -11.61 -7.45 -4.10
N ARG A 98 -11.36 -8.76 -4.28
CA ARG A 98 -9.99 -9.26 -4.46
C ARG A 98 -9.49 -8.96 -5.86
N VAL A 99 -8.39 -8.21 -5.95
CA VAL A 99 -7.81 -7.77 -7.22
C VAL A 99 -6.42 -8.36 -7.51
N LEU A 100 -5.75 -8.92 -6.49
CA LEU A 100 -4.48 -9.62 -6.65
C LEU A 100 -4.34 -10.73 -5.59
N ASP A 101 -3.79 -11.87 -5.97
CA ASP A 101 -3.34 -12.95 -5.09
C ASP A 101 -2.07 -13.56 -5.71
N TRP A 102 -0.91 -13.06 -5.29
CA TRP A 102 0.41 -13.43 -5.81
C TRP A 102 1.21 -14.19 -4.75
N ARG A 103 2.04 -15.12 -5.22
CA ARG A 103 3.05 -15.79 -4.40
C ARG A 103 4.33 -15.88 -5.21
N GLY A 104 5.46 -15.66 -4.54
CA GLY A 104 6.76 -15.79 -5.18
C GLY A 104 7.89 -15.76 -4.17
N GLU A 105 9.09 -15.98 -4.68
CA GLU A 105 10.33 -15.85 -3.91
C GLU A 105 11.13 -14.68 -4.44
N LEU A 106 11.69 -13.89 -3.53
CA LEU A 106 12.61 -12.81 -3.89
C LEU A 106 13.95 -13.08 -3.22
N ALA A 107 15.05 -12.92 -3.95
CA ALA A 107 16.40 -12.85 -3.42
C ALA A 107 16.62 -11.52 -2.69
N ALA A 108 17.76 -11.39 -2.01
CA ALA A 108 18.16 -10.12 -1.42
C ALA A 108 18.39 -9.09 -2.53
N GLY A 109 17.83 -7.90 -2.38
CA GLY A 109 17.91 -6.82 -3.37
C GLY A 109 16.83 -6.88 -4.46
N GLU A 110 16.08 -7.98 -4.58
CA GLU A 110 15.03 -8.12 -5.58
C GLU A 110 13.72 -7.45 -5.13
N TYR A 111 12.95 -6.94 -6.09
CA TYR A 111 11.63 -6.38 -5.83
C TYR A 111 10.60 -6.70 -6.92
N VAL A 112 9.34 -6.62 -6.51
CA VAL A 112 8.16 -6.70 -7.38
C VAL A 112 7.45 -5.36 -7.37
N THR A 113 7.03 -4.91 -8.55
CA THR A 113 6.13 -3.76 -8.69
C THR A 113 4.70 -4.25 -8.86
N VAL A 114 3.75 -3.60 -8.19
CA VAL A 114 2.32 -3.74 -8.46
C VAL A 114 1.79 -2.41 -8.98
N GLU A 115 1.19 -2.45 -10.17
CA GLU A 115 0.51 -1.32 -10.78
C GLU A 115 -1.00 -1.43 -10.53
N PHE A 116 -1.59 -0.39 -9.96
CA PHE A 116 -3.02 -0.35 -9.69
C PHE A 116 -3.75 0.31 -10.87
N GLU A 117 -4.66 -0.44 -11.51
CA GLU A 117 -5.33 0.01 -12.74
C GLU A 117 -6.59 0.85 -12.51
N GLN A 118 -7.10 0.84 -11.28
CA GLN A 118 -8.27 1.60 -10.89
C GLN A 118 -8.01 2.28 -9.56
N ALA A 119 -8.64 3.42 -9.35
CA ALA A 119 -8.67 4.05 -8.04
C ALA A 119 -9.69 3.33 -7.17
N ASP A 120 -9.25 2.86 -6.01
CA ASP A 120 -10.10 2.33 -4.95
C ASP A 120 -9.38 2.55 -3.61
N GLN A 121 -10.06 2.28 -2.52
CA GLN A 121 -9.42 2.08 -1.23
C GLN A 121 -8.95 0.63 -1.13
N TYR A 122 -7.64 0.41 -1.07
CA TYR A 122 -7.06 -0.92 -1.04
C TYR A 122 -6.56 -1.33 0.35
N LEU A 123 -6.69 -2.61 0.66
CA LEU A 123 -6.00 -3.31 1.74
C LEU A 123 -4.98 -4.27 1.12
N VAL A 124 -3.71 -3.99 1.35
CA VAL A 124 -2.60 -4.87 1.02
C VAL A 124 -2.34 -5.79 2.20
N ILE A 125 -2.30 -7.09 1.95
CA ILE A 125 -2.04 -8.14 2.94
C ILE A 125 -0.79 -8.88 2.47
N LEU A 126 0.26 -8.82 3.28
CA LEU A 126 1.54 -9.43 3.02
C LEU A 126 1.80 -10.54 4.03
N HIS A 127 2.08 -11.73 3.53
CA HIS A 127 2.66 -12.82 4.28
C HIS A 127 4.13 -12.93 3.89
N VAL A 128 4.99 -13.07 4.90
CA VAL A 128 6.41 -13.37 4.70
C VAL A 128 6.64 -14.71 5.38
N ASP A 129 7.05 -15.72 4.61
CA ASP A 129 7.44 -17.01 5.19
C ASP A 129 8.75 -16.83 5.97
N THR A 130 8.60 -16.41 7.23
CA THR A 130 9.63 -16.36 8.25
C THR A 130 9.52 -17.59 9.15
N VAL A 131 10.43 -17.72 10.13
CA VAL A 131 10.34 -18.77 11.16
C VAL A 131 9.01 -18.68 11.94
N ASP A 132 8.39 -17.49 11.99
CA ASP A 132 7.21 -17.20 12.79
C ASP A 132 5.90 -17.06 11.98
N GLY A 133 5.97 -17.03 10.63
CA GLY A 133 4.78 -17.05 9.75
C GLY A 133 3.91 -15.78 9.83
N ASP A 134 4.55 -14.61 9.93
CA ASP A 134 3.87 -13.34 10.19
C ASP A 134 3.04 -12.81 9.02
N TRP A 135 1.94 -12.14 9.36
CA TRP A 135 1.07 -11.42 8.45
C TRP A 135 1.11 -9.92 8.73
N TYR A 136 1.18 -9.13 7.66
CA TYR A 136 1.26 -7.69 7.67
C TYR A 136 0.14 -7.10 6.81
N TRP A 137 -0.38 -5.94 7.19
CA TRP A 137 -1.45 -5.27 6.46
C TRP A 137 -1.18 -3.77 6.31
N LEU A 138 -1.48 -3.24 5.14
CA LEU A 138 -1.31 -1.83 4.81
C LEU A 138 -2.52 -1.32 4.04
N GLY A 139 -3.08 -0.18 4.47
CA GLY A 139 -4.13 0.51 3.74
C GLY A 139 -3.55 1.51 2.74
N ILE A 140 -4.01 1.47 1.50
CA ILE A 140 -3.78 2.51 0.49
C ILE A 140 -5.09 3.26 0.30
N PRO A 141 -5.21 4.49 0.80
CA PRO A 141 -6.43 5.27 0.63
C PRO A 141 -6.62 5.73 -0.82
N VAL A 142 -7.88 5.90 -1.22
CA VAL A 142 -8.24 6.28 -2.61
C VAL A 142 -7.68 7.64 -3.03
N ASP A 143 -7.39 8.53 -2.09
CA ASP A 143 -6.80 9.83 -2.36
C ASP A 143 -5.33 9.78 -2.81
N ARG A 144 -4.69 8.59 -2.76
CA ARG A 144 -3.37 8.37 -3.38
C ARG A 144 -3.43 8.27 -4.90
N PHE A 145 -4.62 8.13 -5.47
CA PHE A 145 -4.84 8.07 -6.91
C PHE A 145 -5.17 9.45 -7.51
N ASP A 146 -4.77 10.52 -6.84
CA ASP A 146 -4.90 11.88 -7.35
C ASP A 146 -4.00 12.11 -8.58
N CYS A 147 -3.93 13.32 -9.10
CA CYS A 147 -3.12 13.63 -10.29
C CYS A 147 -1.60 13.45 -10.09
N ASN A 148 -1.15 13.21 -8.86
CA ASN A 148 0.26 13.09 -8.55
C ASN A 148 0.76 11.68 -8.87
N SER A 149 2.02 11.57 -9.31
CA SER A 149 2.68 10.28 -9.36
C SER A 149 3.01 9.89 -7.92
N SER A 150 2.42 8.79 -7.46
CA SER A 150 2.60 8.32 -6.09
C SER A 150 2.92 6.83 -6.05
N GLY A 151 3.60 6.42 -4.98
CA GLY A 151 3.95 5.03 -4.78
C GLY A 151 4.16 4.70 -3.32
N THR A 152 3.81 3.47 -2.96
CA THR A 152 4.12 2.87 -1.67
C THR A 152 5.28 1.92 -1.84
N THR A 153 6.30 2.05 -1.00
CA THR A 153 7.36 1.05 -0.86
C THR A 153 7.13 0.25 0.42
N VAL A 154 7.14 -1.07 0.32
CA VAL A 154 7.17 -2.01 1.43
C VAL A 154 8.51 -2.75 1.39
N ALA A 155 9.27 -2.63 2.46
CA ALA A 155 10.60 -3.22 2.59
C ALA A 155 10.59 -4.30 3.68
N VAL A 156 11.09 -5.49 3.36
CA VAL A 156 11.29 -6.56 4.33
C VAL A 156 12.76 -6.62 4.72
N GLN A 157 13.04 -6.21 5.94
CA GLN A 157 14.39 -5.99 6.48
C GLN A 157 15.08 -7.33 6.83
N PRO A 158 16.42 -7.37 6.95
CA PRO A 158 17.21 -8.55 7.35
C PRO A 158 16.71 -9.29 8.61
N GLY A 159 16.07 -8.59 9.54
CA GLY A 159 15.49 -9.15 10.77
C GLY A 159 14.02 -9.59 10.66
N GLY A 160 13.44 -9.64 9.47
CA GLY A 160 12.03 -9.99 9.23
C GLY A 160 11.05 -8.83 9.48
N ARG A 161 11.51 -7.71 10.02
CA ARG A 161 10.70 -6.51 10.20
C ARG A 161 10.22 -5.97 8.86
N VAL A 162 8.94 -5.62 8.78
CA VAL A 162 8.35 -4.97 7.61
C VAL A 162 8.19 -3.48 7.88
N GLU A 163 8.74 -2.68 6.97
CA GLU A 163 8.66 -1.22 6.97
C GLU A 163 7.98 -0.75 5.71
N TRP A 164 7.34 0.43 5.78
CA TRP A 164 6.78 1.03 4.58
C TRP A 164 6.89 2.55 4.58
N ASN A 165 6.89 3.08 3.37
CA ASN A 165 6.89 4.51 3.07
C ASN A 165 5.93 4.77 1.91
N VAL A 166 5.26 5.92 1.93
CA VAL A 166 4.52 6.44 0.78
C VAL A 166 5.23 7.68 0.30
N SER A 167 5.41 7.77 -1.01
CA SER A 167 5.96 8.93 -1.71
C SER A 167 4.96 9.44 -2.73
N SER A 168 4.94 10.76 -2.95
CA SER A 168 4.08 11.40 -3.95
C SER A 168 4.73 12.68 -4.47
N THR A 169 4.61 12.95 -5.77
CA THR A 169 4.99 14.24 -6.36
C THR A 169 3.98 15.29 -5.90
N LEU A 170 4.28 16.14 -4.92
CA LEU A 170 3.31 17.11 -4.41
C LEU A 170 3.03 18.26 -5.42
N VAL A 171 2.19 18.01 -6.43
CA VAL A 171 1.67 19.06 -7.30
C VAL A 171 0.20 19.37 -6.98
N PHE A 172 -0.21 20.60 -7.28
CA PHE A 172 -1.59 21.01 -7.10
C PHE A 172 -2.48 20.30 -8.13
N CYS A 173 -3.35 19.40 -7.67
CA CYS A 173 -4.32 18.74 -8.52
C CYS A 173 -5.54 19.64 -8.78
N PRO A 174 -5.76 20.09 -10.04
CA PRO A 174 -6.95 20.84 -10.36
C PRO A 174 -8.18 19.96 -10.13
N ARG A 175 -9.12 20.43 -9.31
CA ARG A 175 -10.40 19.75 -9.13
C ARG A 175 -11.29 20.01 -10.34
N PRO A 176 -12.00 19.00 -10.86
CA PRO A 176 -13.01 19.24 -11.90
C PRO A 176 -14.04 20.26 -11.40
N SER A 177 -14.46 21.20 -12.25
CA SER A 177 -15.43 22.25 -11.93
C SER A 177 -16.80 21.73 -11.46
N GLN A 178 -17.06 20.43 -11.68
CA GLN A 178 -18.29 19.72 -11.34
C GLN A 178 -18.23 19.09 -9.94
N TYR A 179 -17.06 19.06 -9.29
CA TYR A 179 -16.91 18.56 -7.93
C TYR A 179 -17.45 19.59 -6.94
N ARG A 180 -18.72 19.46 -6.57
CA ARG A 180 -19.29 20.21 -5.45
C ARG A 180 -18.92 19.48 -4.17
N SER A 181 -18.25 20.17 -3.25
CA SER A 181 -18.02 19.66 -1.90
C SER A 181 -19.34 19.21 -1.27
N PRO A 182 -19.42 17.99 -0.70
CA PRO A 182 -20.61 17.54 0.01
C PRO A 182 -21.00 18.58 1.05
N LYS A 183 -22.27 18.99 1.05
CA LYS A 183 -22.79 19.89 2.07
C LYS A 183 -23.41 19.06 3.20
N PRO A 184 -23.39 19.57 4.45
CA PRO A 184 -24.22 19.01 5.51
C PRO A 184 -25.67 18.86 5.00
N GLY A 185 -26.22 17.64 5.05
CA GLY A 185 -27.52 17.28 4.47
C GLY A 185 -27.45 16.29 3.29
N ASP A 186 -26.32 16.17 2.60
CA ASP A 186 -26.15 15.21 1.50
C ASP A 186 -26.10 13.75 1.98
N PHE A 187 -25.80 13.53 3.27
CA PHE A 187 -25.72 12.20 3.90
C PHE A 187 -27.00 11.79 4.66
N ASP A 188 -28.00 12.67 4.72
CA ASP A 188 -29.21 12.47 5.54
C ASP A 188 -30.37 11.79 4.79
N ARG A 189 -30.14 11.29 3.56
CA ARG A 189 -31.13 10.50 2.82
C ARG A 189 -30.73 9.03 2.77
N ARG A 190 -31.30 8.25 3.69
CA ARG A 190 -31.60 6.82 3.51
C ARG A 190 -33.07 6.59 3.85
#